data_AF-R7LYT6-F1
#
_entry.id   AF-R7LYT6-F1
#
_cell.length_a   1.000
_cell.length_b   1.000
_cell.length_c   1.000
_cell.angle_alpha   90.00
_cell.angle_beta   90.00
_cell.angle_gamma   90.00
#
_symmetry.space_group_name_H-M   'P 1'
#
loop_
_entity.id
_entity.type
_entity.pdbx_description
1 polymer ?
#
loop_
_entity_poly.entity_id
_entity_poly.type
_entity_poly.pdbx_seq_one_letter_code
_entity_poly.pdbx_strand_id
1 'polypeptide(L)' 'MMTKEVNDWLRKVENGNYSSWEIMEEFTKFHKYLTKEEVEQIKNRLKNSIRR' A
#
# COMPACT_ATOMS: atom_id res chain seq x y z
N MET A 1 2.08 -6.25 11.87
CA MET A 1 3.51 -6.39 11.48
C MET A 1 3.53 -6.34 9.97
N MET A 2 3.95 -5.23 9.36
CA MET A 2 3.88 -5.11 7.89
C MET A 2 4.86 -6.10 7.25
N THR A 3 4.32 -7.04 6.47
CA THR A 3 5.11 -8.01 5.71
C THR A 3 5.98 -7.31 4.67
N LYS A 4 7.03 -8.00 4.21
CA LYS A 4 7.91 -7.47 3.14
C LYS A 4 7.12 -7.08 1.90
N GLU A 5 6.08 -7.83 1.54
CA GLU A 5 5.21 -7.55 0.39
C GLU A 5 4.52 -6.19 0.50
N VAL A 6 3.93 -5.88 1.66
CA VAL A 6 3.23 -4.60 1.87
C VAL A 6 4.21 -3.43 1.81
N ASN A 7 5.41 -3.57 2.38
CA ASN A 7 6.43 -2.53 2.31
C ASN A 7 6.97 -2.34 0.89
N ASP A 8 7.16 -3.43 0.14
CA ASP A 8 7.63 -3.36 -1.25
C ASP A 8 6.57 -2.69 -2.15
N TRP A 9 5.30 -3.07 -1.98
CA TRP A 9 4.17 -2.43 -2.64
C TRP A 9 4.08 -0.95 -2.30
N LEU A 10 4.15 -0.57 -1.02
CA LEU A 10 4.17 0.83 -0.59
C LEU A 10 5.28 1.61 -1.30
N ARG A 11 6.52 1.13 -1.27
CA ARG A 11 7.65 1.83 -1.93
C ARG A 11 7.43 2.03 -3.43
N LYS A 12 6.83 1.06 -4.11
CA LYS A 12 6.52 1.17 -5.54
C LYS A 12 5.41 2.18 -5.82
N VAL A 13 4.37 2.21 -4.97
CA VAL A 13 3.30 3.22 -5.03
C VAL A 13 3.88 4.62 -4.80
N GLU A 14 4.76 4.79 -3.81
CA GLU A 14 5.42 6.06 -3.51
C GLU A 14 6.35 6.53 -4.63
N ASN A 15 7.02 5.61 -5.32
CA ASN A 15 7.87 5.93 -6.46
C ASN A 15 7.08 6.27 -7.74
N GLY A 16 5.74 6.18 -7.72
CA GLY A 16 4.90 6.46 -8.88
C GLY A 16 5.06 5.46 -10.03
N ASN A 17 5.64 4.28 -9.75
CA ASN A 17 5.99 3.30 -10.77
C ASN A 17 4.83 2.32 -11.09
N TYR A 18 3.60 2.71 -10.72
CA TYR A 18 2.38 1.94 -10.94
C TYR A 18 1.26 2.82 -11.50
N SER A 19 0.47 2.24 -12.40
CA SER A 19 -0.84 2.79 -12.74
C SER A 19 -1.83 2.56 -11.60
N SER A 20 -2.82 3.44 -11.42
CA SER A 20 -3.82 3.33 -10.34
C SER A 20 -4.53 1.97 -10.30
N TRP A 21 -4.64 1.30 -11.45
CA TRP A 21 -5.19 -0.06 -11.56
C TRP A 21 -4.29 -1.13 -10.95
N GLU A 22 -3.00 -1.11 -11.24
CA GLU A 22 -2.02 -2.09 -10.74
C GLU A 22 -1.88 -2.00 -9.21
N ILE A 23 -1.94 -0.78 -8.68
CA ILE A 23 -1.97 -0.51 -7.24
C ILE A 23 -3.13 -1.25 -6.57
N MET A 24 -4.33 -1.12 -7.14
CA MET A 24 -5.54 -1.74 -6.61
C MET A 24 -5.49 -3.26 -6.73
N GLU A 25 -5.03 -3.79 -7.86
CA GLU A 25 -4.95 -5.23 -8.09
C GLU A 25 -4.02 -5.92 -7.08
N GLU A 26 -2.82 -5.38 -6.90
CA GLU A 26 -1.85 -5.85 -5.90
C GLU A 26 -2.43 -5.73 -4.48
N PHE A 27 -3.07 -4.61 -4.16
CA PHE A 27 -3.71 -4.41 -2.85
C PHE A 27 -4.74 -5.49 -2.55
N THR A 28 -5.58 -5.87 -3.50
CA THR A 28 -6.55 -6.97 -3.32
C THR A 28 -5.92 -8.32 -2.99
N LYS A 29 -4.69 -8.60 -3.48
CA LYS A 29 -4.01 -9.88 -3.24
C LYS A 29 -3.66 -10.08 -1.76
N PHE A 30 -3.19 -9.03 -1.10
CA PHE A 30 -2.77 -9.09 0.30
C PHE A 30 -3.75 -8.48 1.29
N HIS A 31 -4.73 -7.67 0.86
CA HIS A 31 -5.73 -7.03 1.76
C HIS A 31 -6.47 -8.04 2.65
N LYS A 32 -6.77 -9.23 2.13
CA LYS A 32 -7.45 -10.30 2.89
C LYS A 32 -6.64 -10.84 4.08
N TYR A 33 -5.34 -10.56 4.12
CA TYR A 33 -4.44 -10.93 5.20
C TYR A 33 -4.10 -9.77 6.14
N LEU A 34 -4.62 -8.57 5.86
CA LEU A 34 -4.39 -7.39 6.67
C LEU A 34 -5.47 -7.23 7.73
N THR A 35 -5.03 -6.89 8.93
CA THR A 35 -5.94 -6.41 9.97
C THR A 35 -6.38 -4.98 9.68
N LYS A 36 -7.51 -4.57 10.26
CA LYS A 36 -8.02 -3.20 10.14
C LYS A 36 -6.97 -2.15 10.53
N GLU A 37 -6.19 -2.43 11.56
CA GLU A 37 -5.13 -1.55 12.06
C GLU A 37 -4.00 -1.40 11.04
N GLU A 38 -3.61 -2.47 10.36
CA GLU A 38 -2.59 -2.45 9.31
C GLU A 38 -3.07 -1.70 8.06
N VAL A 39 -4.34 -1.88 7.67
CA VAL A 39 -4.95 -1.11 6.58
C VAL A 39 -4.95 0.39 6.91
N GLU A 40 -5.23 0.75 8.16
CA GLU A 40 -5.23 2.14 8.62
C GLU A 40 -3.81 2.76 8.59
N GLN A 41 -2.78 1.98 8.96
CA GLN A 41 -1.38 2.38 8.81
C GLN A 41 -0.99 2.62 7.35
N ILE A 42 -1.39 1.72 6.43
CA ILE A 42 -1.14 1.87 4.99
C ILE A 42 -1.80 3.14 4.46
N LYS A 43 -3.07 3.36 4.80
CA LYS A 43 -3.83 4.55 4.39
C LYS A 43 -3.17 5.84 4.87
N ASN A 44 -2.67 5.87 6.11
CA ASN A 44 -1.97 7.03 6.65
C ASN A 44 -0.63 7.29 5.95
N ARG A 45 0.13 6.24 5.62
CA ARG A 45 1.38 6.37 4.83
C ARG A 45 1.12 6.94 3.44
N LEU A 46 0.15 6.37 2.71
CA LEU A 46 -0.19 6.83 1.37
C LEU A 46 -0.68 8.29 1.36
N LYS A 47 -1.51 8.68 2.34
CA LYS A 47 -1.94 10.08 2.52
C LYS A 47 -0.77 11.05 2.69
N ASN A 48 0.26 10.65 3.43
CA ASN A 48 1.44 11.48 3.63
C ASN A 48 2.34 11.53 2.39
N SER A 49 2.39 10.46 1.60
CA SER A 49 3.23 10.40 0.40
C SER A 49 2.67 11.23 -0.77
N ILE A 50 1.35 11.25 -0.96
CA ILE A 50 0.67 12.05 -2.01
C ILE A 50 0.73 13.57 -1.75
N ARG A 51 1.06 13.99 -0.53
CA ARG A 51 1.03 15.40 -0.12
C ARG A 51 2.33 16.17 -0.39
N ARG A 52 3.28 15.58 -1.13
CA ARG A 52 4.52 16.23 -1.58
C ARG A 52 4.40 16.80 -2.99
#